data_AF-A0A6G1B1S5-F1
#
_entry.id   AF-A0A6G1B1S5-F1
#
_cell.length_a   1.000
_cell.length_b   1.000
_cell.length_c   1.000
_cell.angle_alpha   90.00
_cell.angle_beta   90.00
_cell.angle_gamma   90.00
#
_symmetry.space_group_name_H-M   'P 1'
#
loop_
_entity.id
_entity.type
_entity.pdbx_description
1 polymer ?
#
loop_
_entity_poly.entity_id
_entity_poly.type
_entity_poly.pdbx_seq_one_letter_code
_entity_poly.pdbx_strand_id
1 'polypeptide(L)'
;LGLRVLGLLFLSTPAMGSCLDKYQELLGQLQKQADFMQHTSMLLDPYISIHGLDKDGLKEHCRERPGTFPSKDALQLLSRQEFLQILATTLDHVLHRLRTLQKDIPKAQDLEKLKMAKLNIRGFKNNIHCMAQLLPGSVEKAEPTPAGPGASPSPTPISDAFQRRLEGCRFLHGYHRFMHSVGQVFREWGESPSRSRRHSPRRGLQKGARRMHLPRRNKRLMPRGWLPR
;
A
#
# COMPACT_ATOMS: atom_id res chain seq x y z
N LEU A 1 28.87 8.23 -18.47
CA LEU A 1 28.28 8.13 -17.13
C LEU A 1 26.89 8.78 -17.17
N GLY A 2 25.84 7.99 -17.02
CA GLY A 2 24.45 8.47 -17.12
C GLY A 2 23.97 9.14 -15.84
N LEU A 3 23.52 10.39 -15.94
CA LEU A 3 22.76 11.04 -14.87
C LEU A 3 21.35 10.46 -14.85
N ARG A 4 21.03 9.74 -13.76
CA ARG A 4 19.68 9.34 -13.40
C ARG A 4 18.88 10.59 -13.03
N VAL A 5 17.95 10.97 -13.89
CA VAL A 5 16.92 11.99 -13.59
C VAL A 5 16.06 11.46 -12.44
N LEU A 6 16.17 12.08 -11.28
CA LEU A 6 15.21 11.93 -10.18
C LEU A 6 13.84 12.39 -10.69
N GLY A 7 12.93 11.43 -10.91
CA GLY A 7 11.51 11.70 -11.12
C GLY A 7 10.85 12.16 -9.82
N LEU A 8 11.13 13.40 -9.41
CA LEU A 8 10.42 14.14 -8.37
C LEU A 8 9.29 14.94 -9.02
N LEU A 9 8.20 14.26 -9.38
CA LEU A 9 6.95 14.94 -9.71
C LEU A 9 6.14 15.17 -8.42
N PHE A 10 6.55 16.20 -7.67
CA PHE A 10 5.68 16.86 -6.70
C PHE A 10 4.70 17.76 -7.47
N LEU A 11 3.61 17.19 -7.98
CA LEU A 11 2.52 17.98 -8.56
C LEU A 11 1.58 18.43 -7.44
N SER A 12 1.80 19.65 -6.98
CA SER A 12 0.88 20.41 -6.13
C SER A 12 0.18 21.47 -6.97
N THR A 13 -0.88 21.10 -7.69
CA THR A 13 -1.86 22.04 -8.25
C THR A 13 -3.28 21.49 -8.04
N PRO A 14 -4.29 22.34 -7.77
CA PRO A 14 -5.69 21.94 -7.70
C PRO A 14 -6.30 21.91 -9.12
N ALA A 15 -5.52 21.50 -10.13
CA ALA A 15 -6.10 20.99 -11.36
C ALA A 15 -6.38 19.52 -11.09
N MET A 16 -7.58 19.02 -11.38
CA MET A 16 -7.76 17.58 -11.57
C MET A 16 -6.81 17.20 -12.71
N GLY A 17 -5.59 16.78 -12.38
CA GLY A 17 -4.67 16.22 -13.35
C GLY A 17 -5.38 15.08 -14.05
N SER A 18 -5.23 14.97 -15.36
CA SER A 18 -5.86 13.89 -16.12
C SER A 18 -5.49 12.55 -15.47
N CYS A 19 -6.48 11.73 -15.13
CA CYS A 19 -6.21 10.43 -14.56
C CYS A 19 -5.39 9.59 -15.54
N LEU A 20 -4.35 8.95 -15.02
CA LEU A 20 -3.55 8.02 -15.79
C LEU A 20 -4.41 6.77 -16.06
N ASP A 21 -4.50 6.34 -17.30
CA ASP A 21 -5.34 5.22 -17.74
C ASP A 21 -4.69 3.84 -17.51
N LYS A 22 -3.43 3.81 -17.06
CA LYS A 22 -2.67 2.58 -16.84
C LYS A 22 -2.70 2.13 -15.38
N TYR A 23 -3.48 1.08 -15.13
CA TYR A 23 -3.64 0.46 -13.81
C TYR A 23 -2.31 0.18 -13.09
N GLN A 24 -1.35 -0.47 -13.76
CA GLN A 24 -0.09 -0.88 -13.11
C GLN A 24 0.81 0.30 -12.74
N GLU A 25 0.87 1.33 -13.58
CA GLU A 25 1.65 2.54 -13.27
C GLU A 25 1.03 3.28 -12.08
N LEU A 26 -0.30 3.41 -12.05
CA LEU A 26 -1.03 4.05 -10.96
C LEU A 26 -0.93 3.26 -9.65
N LEU A 27 -1.02 1.93 -9.71
CA LEU A 27 -0.81 1.06 -8.54
C LEU A 27 0.60 1.25 -7.97
N GLY A 28 1.61 1.32 -8.84
CA GLY A 28 2.98 1.60 -8.42
C GLY A 28 3.14 2.97 -7.75
N GLN A 29 2.40 3.99 -8.18
CA GLN A 29 2.38 5.30 -7.51
C GLN A 29 1.72 5.21 -6.13
N LEU A 30 0.58 4.53 -6.01
CA LEU A 30 -0.13 4.34 -4.74
C LEU A 30 0.75 3.61 -3.72
N GLN A 31 1.45 2.55 -4.15
CA GLN A 31 2.39 1.81 -3.32
C GLN A 31 3.50 2.72 -2.79
N LYS A 32 4.17 3.48 -3.68
CA LYS A 32 5.25 4.41 -3.29
C LYS A 32 4.77 5.50 -2.35
N GLN A 33 3.58 6.05 -2.56
CA GLN A 33 3.00 7.08 -1.70
C GLN A 33 2.66 6.52 -0.31
N ALA A 34 2.04 5.33 -0.25
CA ALA A 34 1.77 4.67 1.02
C ALA A 34 3.08 4.35 1.78
N ASP A 35 4.09 3.85 1.07
CA ASP A 35 5.40 3.54 1.63
C ASP A 35 6.16 4.77 2.13
N PHE A 36 5.96 5.92 1.49
CA PHE A 36 6.52 7.18 1.96
C PHE A 36 5.77 7.71 3.20
N MET A 37 4.44 7.64 3.19
CA MET A 37 3.57 8.23 4.23
C MET A 37 3.55 7.42 5.54
N GLN A 38 3.95 6.15 5.53
CA GLN A 38 4.11 5.35 6.76
C GLN A 38 5.31 5.79 7.62
N HIS A 39 6.29 6.51 7.07
CA HIS A 39 7.48 6.90 7.83
C HIS A 39 7.14 7.98 8.86
N THR A 40 7.40 7.68 10.14
CA THR A 40 7.10 8.56 11.28
C THR A 40 7.85 9.88 11.24
N SER A 41 9.02 9.91 10.58
CA SER A 41 9.83 11.11 10.38
C SER A 41 9.12 12.22 9.61
N MET A 42 8.07 11.89 8.86
CA MET A 42 7.29 12.84 8.08
C MET A 42 6.36 13.70 8.93
N LEU A 43 5.85 13.18 10.05
CA LEU A 43 4.84 13.86 10.86
C LEU A 43 4.97 13.58 12.36
N LEU A 44 4.96 12.31 12.76
CA LEU A 44 4.95 11.91 14.17
C LEU A 44 6.22 12.33 14.93
N ASP A 45 7.41 11.99 14.43
CA ASP A 45 8.66 12.28 15.16
C ASP A 45 8.90 13.79 15.32
N PRO A 46 8.68 14.63 14.28
CA PRO A 46 8.69 16.07 14.46
C PRO A 46 7.66 16.53 15.50
N TYR A 47 6.43 16.04 15.43
CA TYR A 47 5.38 16.41 16.39
C TYR A 47 5.76 16.09 17.84
N ILE A 48 6.31 14.90 18.09
CA ILE A 48 6.82 14.50 19.40
C ILE A 48 7.87 15.49 19.90
N SER A 49 8.86 15.79 19.06
CA SER A 49 9.99 16.66 19.43
C SER A 49 9.55 18.10 19.72
N ILE A 50 8.68 18.68 18.88
CA ILE A 50 8.21 20.07 19.04
C ILE A 50 7.40 20.25 20.33
N HIS A 51 6.64 19.23 20.70
CA HIS A 51 5.80 19.25 21.89
C HIS A 51 6.52 18.75 23.16
N GLY A 52 7.80 18.39 23.06
CA GLY A 52 8.61 17.90 24.18
C GLY A 52 8.14 16.55 24.73
N LEU A 53 7.48 15.75 23.89
CA LEU A 53 6.98 14.42 24.26
C LEU A 53 8.07 13.33 24.16
N ASP A 54 9.28 13.69 23.72
CA ASP A 54 10.45 12.81 23.67
C ASP A 54 11.13 12.62 25.03
N LYS A 55 10.75 13.41 26.04
CA LYS A 55 11.31 13.36 27.39
C LYS A 55 10.49 12.48 28.32
N ASP A 56 11.12 12.04 29.41
CA ASP A 56 10.47 11.44 30.57
C ASP A 56 9.52 10.26 30.26
N GLY A 57 9.83 9.48 29.21
CA GLY A 57 9.02 8.34 28.78
C GLY A 57 7.66 8.71 28.15
N LEU A 58 7.37 9.98 27.91
CA LEU A 58 6.07 10.42 27.35
C LEU A 58 5.82 9.87 25.95
N LYS A 59 6.88 9.59 25.17
CA LYS A 59 6.78 8.98 23.84
C LYS A 59 6.07 7.63 23.86
N GLU A 60 6.19 6.87 24.94
CA GLU A 60 5.55 5.56 25.08
C GLU A 60 4.02 5.67 25.15
N HIS A 61 3.53 6.83 25.60
CA HIS A 61 2.11 7.13 25.70
C HIS A 61 1.49 7.57 24.37
N CYS A 62 2.30 7.75 23.31
CA CYS A 62 1.86 8.06 21.96
C CYS A 62 1.34 6.85 21.17
N ARG A 63 1.17 5.68 21.79
CA ARG A 63 0.58 4.52 21.12
C ARG A 63 -0.85 4.81 20.70
N GLU A 64 -1.19 4.43 19.48
CA GLU A 64 -2.55 4.56 18.97
C GLU A 64 -3.57 3.85 19.87
N ARG A 65 -4.73 4.46 20.06
CA ARG A 65 -5.88 3.82 20.69
C ARG A 65 -6.52 2.79 19.73
N PRO A 66 -6.78 1.55 20.19
CA PRO A 66 -7.45 0.53 19.38
C PRO A 66 -8.74 1.05 18.73
N GLY A 67 -8.96 0.70 17.47
CA GLY A 67 -10.15 1.10 16.71
C GLY A 67 -10.14 2.52 16.13
N THR A 68 -9.07 3.31 16.33
CA THR A 68 -8.97 4.66 15.72
C THR A 68 -8.83 4.57 14.20
N PHE A 69 -8.02 3.63 13.72
CA PHE A 69 -7.85 3.34 12.30
C PHE A 69 -8.10 1.85 12.01
N PRO A 70 -8.57 1.51 10.79
CA PRO A 70 -8.69 0.13 10.35
C PRO A 70 -7.34 -0.63 10.45
N SER A 71 -7.40 -1.89 10.86
CA SER A 71 -6.24 -2.80 10.82
C SER A 71 -6.01 -3.33 9.40
N LYS A 72 -4.83 -3.91 9.16
CA LYS A 72 -4.53 -4.61 7.90
C LYS A 72 -5.59 -5.68 7.59
N ASP A 73 -5.88 -6.54 8.56
CA ASP A 73 -6.82 -7.65 8.38
C ASP A 73 -8.22 -7.14 8.00
N ALA A 74 -8.69 -6.07 8.67
CA ALA A 74 -9.96 -5.44 8.33
C ALA A 74 -9.97 -4.86 6.90
N LEU A 75 -8.85 -4.27 6.47
CA LEU A 75 -8.71 -3.72 5.12
C LEU A 75 -8.63 -4.80 4.04
N GLN A 76 -8.03 -5.96 4.32
CA GLN A 76 -7.90 -7.07 3.38
C GLN A 76 -9.22 -7.78 3.08
N LEU A 77 -10.18 -7.72 4.00
CA LEU A 77 -11.52 -8.31 3.82
C LEU A 77 -12.40 -7.51 2.85
N LEU A 78 -12.01 -6.28 2.51
CA LEU A 78 -12.77 -5.39 1.65
C LEU A 78 -12.58 -5.75 0.17
N SER A 79 -13.62 -5.50 -0.65
CA SER A 79 -13.41 -5.40 -2.09
C SER A 79 -12.48 -4.23 -2.43
N ARG A 80 -11.88 -4.25 -3.63
CA ARG A 80 -10.99 -3.16 -4.07
C ARG A 80 -11.67 -1.79 -4.05
N GLN A 81 -12.95 -1.73 -4.43
CA GLN A 81 -13.72 -0.49 -4.45
C GLN A 81 -13.98 0.03 -3.03
N GLU A 82 -14.46 -0.83 -2.12
CA GLU A 82 -14.71 -0.47 -0.72
C GLU A 82 -13.42 -0.05 -0.01
N PHE A 83 -12.31 -0.73 -0.29
CA PHE A 83 -10.99 -0.36 0.22
C PHE A 83 -10.60 1.08 -0.18
N LEU A 84 -10.74 1.44 -1.46
CA LEU A 84 -10.43 2.79 -1.95
C LEU A 84 -11.36 3.84 -1.34
N GLN A 85 -12.64 3.51 -1.16
CA GLN A 85 -13.62 4.41 -0.52
C GLN A 85 -13.27 4.65 0.95
N ILE A 86 -13.05 3.59 1.73
CA ILE A 86 -12.66 3.68 3.14
C ILE A 86 -11.34 4.45 3.29
N LEU A 87 -10.37 4.19 2.40
CA LEU A 87 -9.11 4.92 2.38
C LEU A 87 -9.32 6.42 2.12
N ALA A 88 -10.11 6.79 1.11
CA ALA A 88 -10.40 8.19 0.80
C ALA A 88 -11.08 8.92 1.97
N THR A 89 -12.09 8.30 2.58
CA THR A 89 -12.80 8.85 3.76
C THR A 89 -11.88 8.97 4.98
N THR A 90 -11.04 7.96 5.24
CA THR A 90 -10.07 8.00 6.33
C THR A 90 -9.07 9.13 6.14
N LEU A 91 -8.58 9.35 4.91
CA LEU A 91 -7.67 10.46 4.58
C LEU A 91 -8.35 11.83 4.70
N ASP A 92 -9.66 11.95 4.46
CA ASP A 92 -10.41 13.16 4.76
C ASP A 92 -10.46 13.47 6.25
N HIS A 93 -10.70 12.44 7.07
CA HIS A 93 -10.64 12.57 8.52
C HIS A 93 -9.24 13.01 8.98
N VAL A 94 -8.18 12.42 8.42
CA VAL A 94 -6.78 12.82 8.71
C VAL A 94 -6.55 14.28 8.33
N LEU A 95 -6.94 14.71 7.12
CA LEU A 95 -6.80 16.11 6.70
C LEU A 95 -7.53 17.08 7.64
N HIS A 96 -8.71 16.70 8.14
CA HIS A 96 -9.45 17.50 9.12
C HIS A 96 -8.68 17.58 10.45
N ARG A 97 -8.27 16.43 11.01
CA ARG A 97 -7.49 16.37 12.27
C ARG A 97 -6.17 17.14 12.18
N LEU A 98 -5.46 17.07 11.05
CA LEU A 98 -4.23 17.83 10.82
C LEU A 98 -4.47 19.36 10.86
N ARG A 99 -5.63 19.86 10.42
CA ARG A 99 -5.98 21.29 10.58
C ARG A 99 -6.19 21.67 12.05
N THR A 100 -6.74 20.77 12.85
CA THR A 100 -6.89 21.00 14.30
C THR A 100 -5.54 21.03 14.98
N LEU A 101 -4.66 20.05 14.70
CA LEU A 101 -3.30 20.00 15.25
C LEU A 101 -2.45 21.19 14.83
N GLN A 102 -2.66 21.72 13.63
CA GLN A 102 -1.98 22.91 13.13
C GLN A 102 -2.07 24.12 14.09
N LYS A 103 -3.20 24.27 14.79
CA LYS A 103 -3.44 25.39 15.71
C LYS A 103 -2.51 25.40 16.92
N ASP A 104 -1.98 24.23 17.28
CA ASP A 104 -1.14 24.05 18.47
C ASP A 104 0.37 24.06 18.13
N ILE A 105 0.76 24.19 16.85
CA ILE A 105 2.17 24.19 16.41
C ILE A 105 2.74 25.61 16.48
N PRO A 106 3.80 25.85 17.30
CA PRO A 106 4.29 27.21 17.56
C PRO A 106 5.27 27.78 16.52
N LYS A 107 5.89 26.95 15.66
CA LYS A 107 7.01 27.37 14.80
C LYS A 107 6.70 27.24 13.30
N ALA A 108 7.18 28.21 12.51
CA ALA A 108 6.95 28.27 11.06
C ALA A 108 7.58 27.09 10.27
N GLN A 109 8.78 26.64 10.65
CA GLN A 109 9.44 25.51 9.97
C GLN A 109 8.66 24.19 10.13
N ASP A 110 8.05 24.00 11.29
CA ASP A 110 7.24 22.81 11.59
C ASP A 110 5.89 22.86 10.88
N LEU A 111 5.38 24.07 10.64
CA LEU A 111 4.21 24.31 9.81
C LEU A 111 4.41 23.87 8.36
N GLU A 112 5.63 24.04 7.81
CA GLU A 112 5.94 23.60 6.45
C GLU A 112 5.94 22.07 6.33
N LYS A 113 6.46 21.32 7.31
CA LYS A 113 6.36 19.85 7.32
C LYS A 113 4.90 19.40 7.32
N LEU A 114 4.05 20.01 8.15
CA LEU A 114 2.63 19.71 8.19
C LEU A 114 1.92 20.06 6.86
N LYS A 115 2.27 21.18 6.25
CA LYS A 115 1.75 21.61 4.94
C LYS A 115 2.13 20.61 3.84
N MET A 116 3.38 20.16 3.82
CA MET A 116 3.84 19.12 2.88
C MET A 116 3.08 17.81 3.09
N ALA A 117 2.85 17.39 4.33
CA ALA A 117 2.05 16.20 4.60
C ALA A 117 0.61 16.33 4.09
N LYS A 118 -0.04 17.49 4.29
CA LYS A 118 -1.39 17.75 3.76
C LYS A 118 -1.41 17.73 2.23
N LEU A 119 -0.38 18.22 1.57
CA LEU A 119 -0.24 18.14 0.11
C LEU A 119 -0.06 16.69 -0.36
N ASN A 120 0.79 15.91 0.30
CA ASN A 120 1.00 14.50 -0.02
C ASN A 120 -0.29 13.68 0.12
N ILE A 121 -1.06 13.90 1.19
CA ILE A 121 -2.35 13.24 1.39
C ILE A 121 -3.33 13.61 0.26
N ARG A 122 -3.41 14.89 -0.14
CA ARG A 122 -4.26 15.31 -1.26
C ARG A 122 -3.84 14.66 -2.57
N GLY A 123 -2.54 14.62 -2.87
CA GLY A 123 -2.02 13.93 -4.06
C GLY A 123 -2.34 12.44 -4.05
N PHE A 124 -2.23 11.79 -2.90
CA PHE A 124 -2.61 10.38 -2.75
C PHE A 124 -4.11 10.14 -2.97
N LYS A 125 -4.98 11.02 -2.45
CA LYS A 125 -6.42 10.98 -2.71
C LYS A 125 -6.77 11.12 -4.20
N ASN A 126 -6.05 11.96 -4.94
CA ASN A 126 -6.24 12.08 -6.39
C ASN A 126 -5.93 10.75 -7.09
N ASN A 127 -4.83 10.09 -6.72
CA ASN A 127 -4.47 8.78 -7.26
C ASN A 127 -5.48 7.68 -6.89
N ILE A 128 -6.03 7.72 -5.67
CA ILE A 128 -7.12 6.83 -5.22
C ILE A 128 -8.36 7.02 -6.09
N HIS A 129 -8.74 8.28 -6.35
CA HIS A 129 -9.88 8.58 -7.22
C HIS A 129 -9.67 8.05 -8.64
N CYS A 130 -8.49 8.27 -9.22
CA CYS A 130 -8.17 7.73 -10.53
C CYS A 130 -8.18 6.19 -10.55
N MET A 131 -7.68 5.54 -9.49
CA MET A 131 -7.68 4.08 -9.41
C MET A 131 -9.09 3.53 -9.34
N ALA A 132 -9.99 4.19 -8.62
CA ALA A 132 -11.40 3.81 -8.55
C ALA A 132 -12.09 3.86 -9.92
N GLN A 133 -11.74 4.83 -10.77
CA GLN A 133 -12.28 4.90 -12.15
C GLN A 133 -11.82 3.75 -13.05
N LEU A 134 -10.68 3.12 -12.73
CA LEU A 134 -10.15 1.98 -13.49
C LEU A 134 -10.74 0.63 -13.05
N LEU A 135 -11.50 0.60 -11.95
CA LEU A 135 -12.12 -0.64 -11.45
C LEU A 135 -13.47 -0.92 -12.13
N PRO A 136 -13.78 -2.20 -12.45
CA PRO A 136 -15.09 -2.57 -12.98
C PRO A 136 -16.22 -2.17 -12.01
N GLY A 137 -17.32 -1.65 -12.54
CA GLY A 137 -18.45 -1.17 -11.72
C GLY A 137 -18.36 0.30 -11.31
N SER A 138 -17.41 1.08 -11.86
CA SER A 138 -17.28 2.52 -11.62
C SER A 138 -18.48 3.38 -12.10
N VAL A 139 -19.42 2.81 -12.86
CA VAL A 139 -20.61 3.53 -13.35
C VAL A 139 -21.86 2.92 -12.75
N GLU A 140 -22.23 3.42 -11.58
CA GLU A 140 -23.60 3.75 -11.17
C GLU A 140 -23.51 4.53 -9.87
N LYS A 141 -23.49 5.85 -10.00
CA LYS A 141 -23.59 6.75 -8.86
C LYS A 141 -25.04 6.72 -8.40
N ALA A 142 -25.38 5.78 -7.52
CA ALA A 142 -26.60 5.90 -6.75
C ALA A 142 -26.57 7.24 -6.00
N GLU A 143 -27.61 8.02 -6.19
CA GLU A 143 -27.81 9.29 -5.49
C GLU A 143 -27.77 9.02 -3.98
N PRO A 144 -26.97 9.76 -3.20
CA PRO A 144 -26.92 9.55 -1.77
C PRO A 144 -28.29 9.90 -1.18
N THR A 145 -28.99 8.91 -0.65
CA THR A 145 -30.16 9.12 0.21
C THR A 145 -29.76 10.07 1.33
N PRO A 146 -30.53 11.13 1.62
CA PRO A 146 -30.23 12.04 2.72
C PRO A 146 -30.12 11.25 4.02
N ALA A 147 -28.92 11.19 4.58
CA ALA A 147 -28.73 10.74 5.94
C ALA A 147 -29.52 11.69 6.85
N GLY A 148 -30.45 11.13 7.62
CA GLY A 148 -31.26 11.88 8.57
C GLY A 148 -30.39 12.64 9.58
N PRO A 149 -30.96 13.63 10.30
CA PRO A 149 -30.21 14.47 11.24
C PRO A 149 -29.47 13.59 12.26
N GLY A 150 -28.16 13.46 12.08
CA GLY A 150 -27.29 12.79 13.03
C GLY A 150 -27.31 13.56 14.34
N ALA A 151 -27.49 12.82 15.44
CA ALA A 151 -27.50 13.36 16.80
C ALA A 151 -26.30 14.31 17.00
N SER A 152 -26.59 15.47 17.61
CA SER A 152 -25.57 16.47 17.92
C SER A 152 -24.45 15.83 18.74
N PRO A 153 -23.18 16.09 18.40
CA PRO A 153 -22.06 15.54 19.15
C PRO A 153 -22.14 16.06 20.60
N SER A 154 -22.16 15.13 21.55
CA SER A 154 -22.05 15.42 22.97
C SER A 154 -20.80 16.28 23.21
N PRO A 155 -20.90 17.37 24.01
CA PRO A 155 -19.76 18.25 24.23
C PRO A 155 -18.60 17.45 24.81
N THR A 156 -17.50 17.39 24.06
CA THR A 156 -16.28 16.75 24.51
C THR A 156 -15.71 17.59 25.67
N PRO A 157 -15.32 16.97 26.80
CA PRO A 157 -14.70 17.70 27.89
C PRO A 157 -13.52 18.52 27.37
N ILE A 158 -13.35 19.74 27.90
CA ILE A 158 -12.20 20.60 27.56
C ILE A 158 -10.94 19.88 28.05
N SER A 159 -10.28 19.19 27.13
CA SER A 159 -9.01 18.54 27.38
C SER A 159 -7.93 19.61 27.50
N ASP A 160 -7.14 19.55 28.56
CA ASP A 160 -6.04 20.50 28.76
C ASP A 160 -5.01 20.42 27.61
N ALA A 161 -4.16 21.43 27.51
CA ALA A 161 -3.20 21.52 26.41
C ALA A 161 -2.23 20.33 26.36
N PHE A 162 -1.89 19.74 27.50
CA PHE A 162 -1.00 18.59 27.56
C PHE A 162 -1.68 17.34 27.00
N GLN A 163 -2.90 17.06 27.44
CA GLN A 163 -3.67 15.92 26.97
C GLN A 163 -4.04 16.05 25.50
N ARG A 164 -4.31 17.26 24.99
CA ARG A 164 -4.48 17.49 23.54
C ARG A 164 -3.23 17.14 22.74
N ARG A 165 -2.03 17.46 23.23
CA ARG A 165 -0.76 17.08 22.59
C ARG A 165 -0.60 15.56 22.57
N LEU A 166 -0.91 14.90 23.68
CA LEU A 166 -0.81 13.45 23.77
C LEU A 166 -1.78 12.75 22.82
N GLU A 167 -3.03 13.22 22.75
CA GLU A 167 -4.01 12.73 21.77
C GLU A 167 -3.59 12.97 20.32
N GLY A 168 -2.98 14.14 20.03
CA GLY A 168 -2.42 14.41 18.72
C GLY A 168 -1.33 13.41 18.35
N CYS A 169 -0.45 13.08 19.28
CA CYS A 169 0.61 12.10 19.09
C CYS A 169 0.06 10.69 18.83
N ARG A 170 -0.91 10.24 19.64
CA ARG A 170 -1.60 8.94 19.47
C ARG A 170 -2.28 8.82 18.12
N PHE A 171 -2.94 9.89 17.70
CA PHE A 171 -3.58 9.97 16.39
C PHE A 171 -2.57 9.83 15.24
N LEU A 172 -1.46 10.58 15.29
CA LEU A 172 -0.42 10.52 14.25
C LEU A 172 0.28 9.17 14.20
N HIS A 173 0.53 8.55 15.36
CA HIS A 173 1.03 7.18 15.43
C HIS A 173 0.09 6.22 14.69
N GLY A 174 -1.22 6.33 14.94
CA GLY A 174 -2.18 5.48 14.26
C GLY A 174 -2.28 5.71 12.77
N TYR A 175 -2.18 6.96 12.33
CA TYR A 175 -2.11 7.29 10.90
C TYR A 175 -0.92 6.62 10.21
N HIS A 176 0.28 6.64 10.80
CA HIS A 176 1.44 5.98 10.20
C HIS A 176 1.28 4.45 10.15
N ARG A 177 0.75 3.83 11.22
CA ARG A 177 0.43 2.39 11.25
C ARG A 177 -0.62 2.03 10.19
N PHE A 178 -1.64 2.87 10.03
CA PHE A 178 -2.66 2.73 9.01
C PHE A 178 -2.05 2.78 7.60
N MET A 179 -1.21 3.78 7.32
CA MET A 179 -0.52 3.90 6.03
C MET A 179 0.39 2.71 5.73
N HIS A 180 1.04 2.13 6.75
CA HIS A 180 1.78 0.87 6.62
C HIS A 180 0.86 -0.28 6.16
N SER A 181 -0.30 -0.42 6.82
CA SER A 181 -1.29 -1.45 6.49
C SER A 181 -1.84 -1.29 5.06
N VAL A 182 -2.15 -0.04 4.67
CA VAL A 182 -2.55 0.33 3.30
C VAL A 182 -1.48 -0.05 2.28
N GLY A 183 -0.22 0.23 2.56
CA GLY A 183 0.90 -0.15 1.69
C GLY A 183 1.02 -1.66 1.51
N GLN A 184 0.76 -2.44 2.56
CA GLN A 184 0.75 -3.91 2.47
C GLN A 184 -0.39 -4.41 1.57
N VAL A 185 -1.62 -3.89 1.73
CA VAL A 185 -2.74 -4.26 0.86
C VAL A 185 -2.46 -3.93 -0.61
N PHE A 186 -1.89 -2.75 -0.89
CA PHE A 186 -1.55 -2.39 -2.27
C PHE A 186 -0.45 -3.28 -2.89
N ARG A 187 0.49 -3.80 -2.10
CA ARG A 187 1.48 -4.78 -2.60
C ARG A 187 0.81 -6.07 -3.06
N GLU A 188 -0.16 -6.56 -2.30
CA GLU A 188 -0.92 -7.78 -2.62
C GLU A 188 -1.76 -7.63 -3.90
N TRP A 189 -2.19 -6.41 -4.25
CA TRP A 189 -2.89 -6.15 -5.51
C TRP A 189 -2.01 -6.37 -6.75
N GLY A 190 -0.70 -6.16 -6.62
CA GLY A 190 0.28 -6.45 -7.68
C GLY A 190 0.56 -7.94 -7.85
N GLU A 191 0.17 -8.78 -6.89
CA GLU A 191 0.46 -10.22 -6.84
C GLU A 191 -0.69 -11.10 -7.37
N SER A 192 -1.78 -10.50 -7.90
CA SER A 192 -2.91 -11.25 -8.47
C SER A 192 -2.45 -12.21 -9.60
N PRO A 193 -3.07 -13.41 -9.73
CA PRO A 193 -2.46 -14.65 -10.25
C PRO A 193 -2.26 -14.72 -11.78
N SER A 194 -2.18 -13.58 -12.47
CA SER A 194 -1.86 -13.54 -13.90
C SER A 194 -0.43 -13.98 -14.21
N ARG A 195 0.44 -14.05 -13.19
CA ARG A 195 1.63 -14.91 -13.22
C ARG A 195 1.19 -16.35 -12.98
N SER A 196 0.63 -16.94 -14.04
CA SER A 196 0.72 -18.36 -14.34
C SER A 196 1.93 -18.96 -13.60
N ARG A 197 1.65 -19.76 -12.57
CA ARG A 197 2.54 -20.87 -12.24
C ARG A 197 2.76 -21.55 -13.58
N ARG A 198 3.90 -21.28 -14.22
CA ARG A 198 4.46 -22.17 -15.22
C ARG A 198 4.75 -23.45 -14.45
N HIS A 199 3.72 -24.27 -14.28
CA HIS A 199 3.89 -25.70 -14.19
C HIS A 199 4.56 -26.06 -15.51
N SER A 200 5.89 -26.08 -15.49
CA SER A 200 6.64 -26.92 -16.41
C SER A 200 6.05 -28.31 -16.25
N PRO A 201 5.39 -28.89 -17.26
CA PRO A 201 4.97 -30.26 -17.17
C PRO A 201 6.26 -31.07 -17.03
N ARG A 202 6.35 -31.84 -15.94
CA ARG A 202 7.34 -32.92 -15.83
C ARG A 202 7.27 -33.70 -17.15
N ARG A 203 8.32 -33.65 -17.97
CA ARG A 203 8.49 -34.56 -19.12
C ARG A 203 8.72 -35.97 -18.56
N GLY A 204 7.62 -36.64 -18.22
CA GLY A 204 7.55 -38.07 -18.00
C GLY A 204 7.10 -38.75 -19.29
N LEU A 205 7.98 -39.60 -19.81
CA LEU A 205 7.72 -40.79 -20.63
C LEU A 205 6.47 -40.81 -21.54
N GLN A 206 6.70 -40.74 -22.86
CA GLN A 206 5.95 -41.53 -23.86
C GLN A 206 6.99 -42.10 -24.84
N LYS A 207 7.41 -43.36 -24.66
CA LYS A 207 6.83 -44.58 -25.27
C LYS A 207 6.96 -44.58 -26.80
N GLY A 208 8.19 -44.71 -27.29
CA GLY A 208 8.47 -45.08 -28.69
C GLY A 208 8.54 -46.59 -28.83
N ALA A 209 7.48 -47.20 -29.37
CA ALA A 209 7.48 -48.60 -29.76
C ALA A 209 7.28 -48.75 -31.28
N ARG A 210 8.37 -49.23 -31.92
CA ARG A 210 8.42 -50.15 -33.07
C ARG A 210 7.86 -49.72 -34.43
N ARG A 211 8.77 -49.56 -35.40
CA ARG A 211 8.96 -50.42 -36.59
C ARG A 211 10.37 -50.18 -37.15
N MET A 212 11.28 -51.16 -37.00
CA MET A 212 11.66 -52.17 -38.01
C MET A 212 12.59 -51.63 -39.10
N HIS A 213 13.90 -51.89 -38.96
CA HIS A 213 14.78 -52.17 -40.09
C HIS A 213 15.87 -53.17 -39.67
N LEU A 214 15.95 -54.27 -40.42
CA LEU A 214 16.80 -55.44 -40.21
C LEU A 214 18.28 -55.20 -40.59
N PRO A 215 19.21 -56.04 -40.08
CA PRO A 215 20.65 -55.81 -40.06
C PRO A 215 21.36 -56.36 -41.32
N ARG A 216 22.45 -55.71 -41.75
CA ARG A 216 23.31 -56.20 -42.83
C ARG A 216 24.77 -55.78 -42.65
N ARG A 217 25.60 -56.62 -42.01
CA ARG A 217 26.93 -57.04 -42.54
C ARG A 217 27.72 -57.98 -41.60
N ASN A 218 28.19 -59.08 -42.23
CA ASN A 218 29.42 -59.86 -42.03
C ASN A 218 29.62 -60.63 -40.72
N LYS A 219 29.44 -61.96 -40.69
CA LYS A 219 30.36 -63.05 -41.14
C LYS A 219 31.79 -62.96 -40.58
N ARG A 220 32.05 -63.68 -39.48
CA ARG A 220 32.92 -64.88 -39.40
C ARG A 220 33.27 -65.17 -37.93
N LEU A 221 32.99 -66.39 -37.47
CA LEU A 221 33.69 -67.03 -36.38
C LEU A 221 33.93 -68.48 -36.76
N MET A 222 35.19 -68.92 -36.64
CA MET A 222 35.70 -70.17 -36.07
C MET A 222 37.17 -70.32 -36.50
N PRO A 223 38.05 -70.74 -35.58
CA PRO A 223 38.57 -72.10 -35.70
C PRO A 223 38.50 -72.91 -34.40
N ARG A 224 38.51 -74.22 -34.60
CA ARG A 224 38.43 -75.32 -33.63
C ARG A 224 39.62 -75.42 -32.68
N GLY A 225 39.30 -75.98 -31.51
CA GLY A 225 40.08 -77.01 -30.84
C GLY A 225 40.89 -76.52 -29.65
N TRP A 226 40.79 -77.24 -28.54
CA TRP A 226 41.91 -77.85 -27.81
C TRP A 226 41.32 -78.70 -26.64
N LEU A 227 41.51 -80.02 -26.73
CA LEU A 227 41.60 -81.01 -25.63
C LEU A 227 43.11 -81.30 -25.47
N PRO A 228 43.67 -81.66 -24.29
CA PRO A 228 43.44 -82.96 -23.60
C PRO A 228 43.52 -82.82 -22.05
N ARG A 229 43.41 -83.81 -21.17
CA ARG A 229 43.46 -85.29 -21.20
C ARG A 229 42.68 -85.79 -19.99
#